data_AF-A0A8W8M7A3-F1
#
_entry.id   AF-A0A8W8M7A3-F1
#
_cell.length_a   1.000
_cell.length_b   1.000
_cell.length_c   1.000
_cell.angle_alpha   90.00
_cell.angle_beta   90.00
_cell.angle_gamma   90.00
#
_symmetry.space_group_name_H-M   'P 1'
#
loop_
_entity.id
_entity.type
_entity.pdbx_description
1 polymer ?
#
loop_
_entity_poly.entity_id
_entity_poly.type
_entity_poly.pdbx_seq_one_letter_code
_entity_poly.pdbx_strand_id
1 'polypeptide(L)'
;MTDEERKELLLKAGKKHPSLFMQIIDSHHAPHGGFHPQPTDQTPSWCSCLRCRDMPTQAERICCGRPPNQCQSQLPGEVTDAP
;
A
#
# COMPACT_ATOMS: atom_id res chain seq x y z
N MET A 1 28.03 10.08 24.41
CA MET A 1 27.07 9.19 23.75
C MET A 1 27.80 8.39 22.69
N THR A 2 28.01 7.11 22.93
CA THR A 2 28.60 6.15 21.98
C THR A 2 27.60 5.84 20.87
N ASP A 3 28.06 5.26 19.76
CA ASP A 3 27.18 4.89 18.63
C ASP A 3 26.11 3.87 19.04
N GLU A 4 26.46 2.92 19.91
CA GLU A 4 25.53 1.98 20.53
C GLU A 4 24.44 2.69 21.35
N GLU A 5 24.81 3.68 22.16
CA GLU A 5 23.84 4.48 22.91
C GLU A 5 22.93 5.29 21.98
N ARG A 6 23.46 5.81 20.85
CA ARG A 6 22.64 6.51 19.84
C ARG A 6 21.64 5.55 19.19
N LYS A 7 22.09 4.35 18.82
CA LYS A 7 21.28 3.32 18.16
C LYS A 7 20.14 2.86 19.06
N GLU A 8 20.43 2.59 20.33
CA GLU A 8 19.42 2.18 21.29
C GLU A 8 18.35 3.26 21.51
N LEU A 9 18.78 4.52 21.60
CA LEU A 9 17.87 5.67 21.72
C LEU A 9 16.94 5.79 20.51
N LEU A 10 17.47 5.67 19.29
CA LEU A 10 16.68 5.73 18.05
C LEU A 10 15.66 4.59 17.96
N LEU A 11 16.04 3.36 18.33
CA LEU A 11 15.12 2.22 18.36
C LEU A 11 14.00 2.44 19.37
N LYS A 12 14.30 2.99 20.55
CA LYS A 12 13.29 3.28 21.59
C LYS A 12 12.32 4.37 21.15
N ALA A 13 12.83 5.44 20.53
CA ALA A 13 12.00 6.52 19.97
C ALA A 13 11.07 5.99 18.87
N GLY A 14 11.60 5.17 17.97
CA GLY A 14 10.85 4.56 16.88
C GLY A 14 9.75 3.58 17.32
N LYS A 15 10.01 2.79 18.37
CA LYS A 15 8.96 1.93 18.97
C LYS A 15 7.82 2.75 19.56
N LYS A 16 8.12 3.91 20.15
CA LYS A 16 7.11 4.80 20.76
C LYS A 16 6.38 5.65 19.72
N HIS A 17 7.06 6.04 18.66
CA HIS A 17 6.56 6.90 17.60
C HIS A 17 6.94 6.34 16.22
N PRO A 18 6.22 5.33 15.71
CA PRO A 18 6.53 4.68 14.43
C PRO A 18 6.53 5.63 13.23
N SER A 19 5.82 6.76 13.31
CA SER A 19 5.79 7.79 12.28
C SER A 19 7.16 8.40 11.95
N LEU A 20 8.11 8.36 12.89
CA LEU A 20 9.48 8.83 12.67
C LEU A 20 10.20 8.07 11.55
N PHE A 21 9.80 6.82 11.28
CA PHE A 21 10.37 6.02 10.19
C PHE A 21 9.66 6.24 8.86
N MET A 22 8.49 6.87 8.82
CA MET A 22 7.73 7.03 7.58
C MET A 22 8.50 7.83 6.55
N GLN A 23 9.15 8.94 6.95
CA GLN A 23 10.00 9.71 6.04
C GLN A 23 11.19 8.90 5.52
N ILE A 24 11.75 7.99 6.32
CA ILE A 24 12.87 7.13 5.92
C ILE A 24 12.36 6.08 4.92
N ILE A 25 11.23 5.44 5.21
CA ILE A 25 10.55 4.49 4.32
C ILE A 25 10.20 5.17 2.99
N ASP A 26 9.65 6.39 3.04
CA ASP A 26 9.28 7.19 1.88
C ASP A 26 10.49 7.63 1.06
N SER A 27 11.62 7.94 1.71
CA SER A 27 12.88 8.29 1.06
C SER A 27 13.55 7.08 0.40
N HIS A 28 13.27 5.86 0.89
CA HIS A 28 13.69 4.61 0.26
C HIS A 28 12.76 4.14 -0.86
N HIS A 29 11.67 4.87 -1.14
CA HIS A 29 10.93 4.72 -2.38
C HIS A 29 11.68 5.36 -3.57
N ALA A 30 12.82 4.75 -3.92
CA ALA A 30 13.04 4.45 -5.33
C ALA A 30 11.78 3.73 -5.85
N PRO A 31 11.33 3.98 -7.10
CA PRO A 31 10.00 3.60 -7.59
C PRO A 31 9.70 2.17 -7.17
N HIS A 32 8.68 2.03 -6.31
CA HIS A 32 8.32 0.84 -5.56
C HIS A 32 8.70 -0.45 -6.29
N GLY A 33 9.66 -1.19 -5.70
CA GLY A 33 10.25 -2.43 -6.22
C GLY A 33 9.30 -3.62 -6.24
N GLY A 34 8.14 -3.48 -6.85
CA GLY A 34 7.44 -4.56 -7.54
C GLY A 34 7.55 -4.28 -9.04
N PHE A 35 7.79 -5.30 -9.86
CA PHE A 35 7.61 -5.20 -11.31
C PHE A 35 6.11 -5.09 -11.57
N HIS A 36 5.52 -3.93 -11.29
CA HIS A 36 4.14 -3.65 -11.68
C HIS A 36 4.19 -3.36 -13.17
N PRO A 37 3.62 -4.22 -14.03
CA PRO A 37 3.47 -3.85 -15.42
C PRO A 37 2.77 -2.49 -15.47
N GLN A 38 3.18 -1.64 -16.42
CA GLN A 38 2.44 -0.41 -16.69
C GLN A 38 0.96 -0.76 -16.80
N PRO A 39 0.04 0.04 -16.24
CA PRO A 39 -1.38 -0.23 -16.35
C PRO A 39 -1.72 -0.33 -17.84
N THR A 40 -1.88 -1.56 -18.32
CA THR A 40 -2.41 -1.80 -19.64
C THR A 40 -3.91 -1.55 -19.57
N ASP A 41 -4.50 -1.04 -20.63
CA ASP A 41 -5.96 -0.83 -20.70
C ASP A 41 -6.76 -2.15 -20.64
N GLN A 42 -6.08 -3.29 -20.51
CA GLN A 42 -6.67 -4.61 -20.47
C GLN A 42 -6.95 -5.02 -19.03
N THR A 43 -8.24 -5.09 -18.70
CA THR A 43 -8.71 -5.72 -17.47
C THR A 43 -8.35 -7.21 -17.48
N PRO A 44 -7.74 -7.76 -16.41
CA PRO A 44 -7.45 -9.19 -16.32
C PRO A 44 -8.72 -10.05 -16.32
N SER A 45 -8.64 -11.27 -16.85
CA SER A 45 -9.79 -12.20 -16.92
C SER A 45 -10.36 -12.62 -15.57
N TRP A 46 -9.59 -12.51 -14.49
CA TRP A 46 -10.02 -12.81 -13.11
C TRP A 46 -10.79 -11.65 -12.44
N CYS A 47 -10.83 -10.48 -13.08
CA CYS A 47 -11.46 -9.28 -12.54
C CYS A 47 -12.92 -9.15 -12.99
N SER A 48 -13.85 -9.13 -12.05
CA SER A 48 -15.27 -8.88 -12.33
C SER A 48 -15.66 -7.39 -12.28
N CYS A 49 -14.89 -6.55 -11.59
CA CYS A 49 -15.22 -5.12 -11.41
C CYS A 49 -14.69 -4.20 -12.52
N LEU A 50 -13.97 -4.73 -13.51
CA LEU A 50 -13.38 -4.02 -14.64
C LEU A 50 -12.40 -2.88 -14.28
N ARG A 51 -11.80 -2.94 -13.07
CA ARG A 51 -10.88 -1.90 -12.56
C ARG A 51 -9.59 -2.45 -11.94
N CYS A 52 -9.43 -3.76 -11.83
CA CYS A 52 -8.17 -4.36 -11.38
C CYS A 52 -7.11 -4.31 -12.48
N ARG A 53 -5.84 -4.29 -12.07
CA ARG A 53 -4.67 -4.49 -12.93
C ARG A 53 -4.14 -5.91 -12.72
N ASP A 54 -3.30 -6.40 -13.63
CA ASP A 54 -2.64 -7.68 -13.42
C ASP A 54 -1.69 -7.63 -12.22
N MET A 55 -1.60 -8.74 -11.48
CA MET A 55 -0.83 -8.83 -10.25
C MET A 55 0.29 -9.87 -10.36
N PRO A 56 1.47 -9.62 -9.76
CA PRO A 56 2.65 -10.48 -9.90
C PRO A 56 2.41 -11.93 -9.45
N THR A 57 1.68 -12.12 -8.36
CA THR A 57 1.39 -13.44 -7.80
C THR A 57 -0.11 -13.76 -7.83
N GLN A 58 -0.44 -15.05 -7.85
CA GLN A 58 -1.83 -15.51 -7.79
C GLN A 58 -2.52 -15.09 -6.49
N ALA A 59 -1.80 -15.07 -5.37
CA ALA A 59 -2.33 -14.67 -4.07
C ALA A 59 -2.79 -13.19 -4.05
N GLU A 60 -2.16 -12.35 -4.88
CA GLU A 60 -2.51 -10.93 -5.00
C GLU A 60 -3.67 -10.67 -5.99
N ARG A 61 -4.12 -11.67 -6.76
CA ARG A 61 -5.22 -11.55 -7.75
C ARG A 61 -6.60 -11.49 -7.07
N ILE A 62 -6.80 -10.47 -6.25
CA ILE A 62 -8.02 -10.26 -5.46
C ILE A 62 -8.85 -9.15 -6.12
N CYS A 63 -10.09 -9.48 -6.46
CA CYS A 63 -11.07 -8.51 -6.95
C CYS A 63 -12.03 -8.11 -5.83
N CYS A 64 -12.51 -6.87 -5.81
CA CYS A 64 -13.53 -6.43 -4.86
C CYS A 64 -14.90 -7.09 -5.08
N GLY A 65 -15.11 -7.76 -6.22
CA GLY A 65 -16.32 -8.52 -6.53
C GLY A 65 -17.58 -7.69 -6.83
N ARG A 66 -17.53 -6.36 -6.63
CA ARG A 66 -18.66 -5.46 -6.85
C ARG A 66 -18.92 -5.23 -8.35
N PRO A 67 -20.17 -4.89 -8.75
CA PRO A 67 -20.48 -4.45 -10.11
C PRO A 67 -19.55 -3.32 -10.57
N PRO A 68 -19.24 -3.19 -11.88
CA PRO A 68 -18.29 -2.19 -12.38
C PRO A 68 -18.60 -0.75 -11.97
N ASN A 69 -19.89 -0.38 -11.86
CA ASN A 69 -20.35 0.93 -11.42
C ASN A 69 -20.31 1.14 -9.88
N GLN A 70 -19.90 0.13 -9.12
CA GLN A 70 -19.80 0.15 -7.66
C GLN A 70 -18.44 -0.40 -7.19
N CYS A 71 -17.41 -0.34 -8.04
CA CYS A 71 -16.07 -0.77 -7.64
C CYS A 71 -15.64 -0.02 -6.37
N GLN A 72 -15.00 -0.73 -5.44
CA GLN A 72 -14.51 -0.15 -4.18
C GLN A 72 -13.67 1.12 -4.39
N SER A 73 -12.91 1.21 -5.48
CA SER A 73 -12.09 2.38 -5.83
C SER A 73 -12.89 3.63 -6.25
N GLN A 74 -14.19 3.49 -6.45
CA GLN A 74 -15.11 4.57 -6.80
C GLN A 74 -16.03 4.95 -5.63
N LEU A 75 -16.01 4.17 -4.54
CA LEU A 75 -16.78 4.52 -3.36
C LEU A 75 -16.10 5.71 -2.65
N PRO A 76 -16.88 6.69 -2.17
CA PRO A 76 -16.33 7.69 -1.27
C PRO A 76 -15.72 6.95 -0.07
N GLY A 77 -14.50 7.31 0.31
CA GLY A 77 -13.87 6.72 1.49
C GLY A 77 -14.83 6.87 2.67
N GLU A 78 -15.17 5.76 3.32
CA GLU A 78 -15.91 5.80 4.58
C GLU A 78 -15.04 6.56 5.58
N VAL A 79 -15.23 7.87 5.66
CA VAL A 79 -14.83 8.65 6.82
C VAL A 79 -15.78 8.21 7.92
N THR A 80 -15.44 7.11 8.58
CA THR A 80 -16.01 6.82 9.89
C THR A 80 -15.44 7.86 10.83
N ASP A 81 -16.08 9.03 10.89
CA ASP A 81 -16.05 9.87 12.09
C ASP A 81 -16.63 9.00 13.21
N ALA A 82 -15.73 8.41 14.00
CA ALA A 82 -16.10 7.78 15.25
C ALA A 82 -16.40 8.90 16.27
N PRO A 83 -17.56 8.87 16.95
CA PRO A 83 -17.86 9.79 18.05
C PRO A 83 -16.95 9.57 19.27
#